data_AF-A0A956IB77-F1
#
_entry.id   AF-A0A956IB77-F1
#
_cell.length_a   1.000
_cell.length_b   1.000
_cell.length_c   1.000
_cell.angle_alpha   90.00
_cell.angle_beta   90.00
_cell.angle_gamma   90.00
#
_symmetry.space_group_name_H-M   'P 1'
#
loop_
_entity.id
_entity.type
_entity.pdbx_description
1 polymer ?
#
loop_
_entity_poly.entity_id
_entity_poly.type
_entity_poly.pdbx_seq_one_letter_code
_entity_poly.pdbx_strand_id
1 'polypeptide(L)' 'TNVGSAEPVLTDGPFAETREQLGGYYLVDCKDLDQALAWAGKCPIVHYGKCEVRPIQTFG' A
#
# COMPACT_ATOMS: atom_id res chain seq x y z
N THR A 1 21.42 -30.98 -9.45
CA THR A 1 21.24 -29.92 -10.45
C THR A 1 21.25 -28.59 -9.73
N ASN A 2 22.15 -27.69 -10.13
CA ASN A 2 22.46 -26.44 -9.45
C ASN A 2 21.20 -25.56 -9.40
N VAL A 3 20.76 -25.13 -8.21
CA VAL A 3 19.69 -24.13 -8.07
C VAL A 3 20.34 -22.76 -8.32
N GLY A 4 20.51 -22.43 -9.60
CA GLY A 4 21.06 -21.15 -10.04
C GLY A 4 20.13 -20.02 -9.65
N SER A 5 20.72 -18.96 -9.10
CA SER A 5 20.08 -17.67 -8.78
C SER A 5 19.11 -17.24 -9.87
N ALA A 6 17.81 -17.23 -9.56
CA ALA A 6 16.81 -16.71 -10.48
C ALA A 6 17.05 -15.20 -10.68
N GLU A 7 17.36 -14.80 -11.91
CA GLU A 7 17.47 -13.40 -12.28
C GLU A 7 16.08 -12.73 -12.15
N PRO A 8 16.00 -11.50 -11.61
CA PRO A 8 14.73 -10.82 -11.42
C PRO A 8 14.04 -10.57 -12.77
N VAL A 9 12.83 -11.10 -12.91
CA VAL A 9 12.02 -10.95 -14.13
C VAL A 9 11.33 -9.58 -14.11
N LEU A 10 11.74 -8.69 -15.01
CA LEU A 10 11.05 -7.43 -15.26
C LEU A 10 9.85 -7.70 -16.17
N THR A 11 8.65 -7.34 -15.73
CA THR A 11 7.41 -7.45 -16.53
C THR A 11 6.80 -6.07 -16.73
N ASP A 12 6.18 -5.85 -17.89
CA ASP A 12 5.46 -4.63 -18.22
C ASP A 12 3.98 -4.80 -17.80
N GLY A 13 3.68 -4.47 -16.55
CA GLY A 13 2.32 -4.51 -16.01
C GLY A 13 2.29 -4.66 -14.48
N PRO A 14 1.17 -4.30 -13.81
CA PRO A 14 1.05 -4.49 -12.38
C PRO A 14 1.28 -5.96 -12.03
N PHE A 15 2.12 -6.21 -11.01
CA PHE A 15 2.60 -7.52 -10.59
C PHE A 15 1.49 -8.58 -10.38
N ALA A 16 0.27 -8.15 -10.09
CA ALA A 16 -0.92 -8.98 -10.13
C ALA A 16 -2.10 -8.15 -10.69
N GLU A 17 -2.88 -8.71 -11.61
CA GLU A 17 -4.22 -8.21 -11.91
C GLU A 17 -5.13 -8.48 -10.69
N THR A 18 -5.04 -7.63 -9.67
CA THR A 18 -6.02 -7.62 -8.60
C THR A 18 -7.25 -6.86 -9.07
N ARG A 19 -8.45 -7.37 -8.76
CA ARG A 19 -9.72 -6.68 -9.06
C ARG A 19 -9.78 -5.24 -8.52
N GLU A 20 -9.00 -4.95 -7.49
CA GLU A 20 -8.78 -3.62 -6.95
C GLU A 20 -7.30 -3.25 -7.16
N GLN A 21 -7.03 -2.23 -7.98
CA GLN A 21 -5.67 -1.72 -8.19
C GLN A 21 -5.27 -0.81 -7.01
N LEU A 22 -4.02 -0.90 -6.56
CA LEU A 22 -3.47 0.06 -5.60
C LEU A 22 -3.27 1.42 -6.31
N GLY A 23 -4.19 2.36 -6.09
CA GLY A 23 -4.15 3.69 -6.72
C GLY A 23 -3.11 4.67 -6.16
N GLY A 24 -2.42 4.29 -5.08
CA GLY A 24 -1.42 5.11 -4.39
C GLY A 24 -1.44 4.90 -2.88
N TYR A 25 -0.54 5.59 -2.17
CA TYR A 25 -0.49 5.59 -0.70
C TYR A 25 -0.01 6.94 -0.16
N TYR A 26 -0.34 7.21 1.09
CA TYR A 26 0.16 8.34 1.87
C TYR A 26 0.84 7.81 3.14
N LEU A 27 1.93 8.46 3.55
CA LEU A 27 2.53 8.26 4.86
C LEU A 27 2.22 9.50 5.70
N VAL A 28 1.66 9.31 6.89
CA VAL A 28 1.28 10.39 7.79
C VAL A 28 1.75 10.07 9.21
N ASP A 29 2.36 11.05 9.86
CA ASP A 29 2.66 10.97 11.28
C ASP A 29 1.40 11.30 12.09
N CYS A 30 0.95 10.33 12.89
CA CYS A 30 -0.23 10.44 13.74
C CYS A 30 0.11 9.97 15.14
N LYS A 31 -0.51 10.60 16.13
CA LYS A 31 -0.37 10.24 17.55
C LYS A 31 -0.97 8.86 17.84
N ASP A 32 -2.08 8.53 17.19
CA ASP A 32 -2.85 7.30 17.39
C ASP A 32 -3.69 6.94 16.14
N LEU A 33 -4.36 5.78 16.20
CA LEU A 33 -5.17 5.27 15.10
C LEU A 33 -6.38 6.16 14.80
N ASP A 34 -7.01 6.75 15.81
CA ASP A 34 -8.18 7.62 15.62
C ASP A 34 -7.82 8.86 14.82
N GLN A 35 -6.66 9.48 15.10
CA GLN A 35 -6.15 10.57 14.29
C GLN A 35 -5.87 10.13 12.85
N ALA A 36 -5.30 8.93 12.65
CA ALA A 36 -5.04 8.40 11.31
C ALA A 36 -6.34 8.15 10.52
N LEU A 37 -7.39 7.62 11.17
CA LEU A 37 -8.71 7.42 10.56
C LEU A 37 -9.37 8.76 10.18
N ALA A 38 -9.24 9.78 11.02
CA ALA A 38 -9.73 11.12 10.72
C ALA A 38 -9.04 11.74 9.48
N TRP A 39 -7.75 11.44 9.28
CA TRP A 39 -7.03 11.81 8.06
C TRP A 39 -7.49 11.01 6.85
N ALA A 40 -7.64 9.69 6.99
CA ALA A 40 -8.11 8.82 5.91
C ALA A 40 -9.50 9.24 5.39
N GLY A 41 -10.41 9.66 6.28
CA GLY A 41 -11.73 10.17 5.91
C GLY A 41 -11.72 11.44 5.06
N LYS A 42 -10.59 12.16 4.99
CA LYS A 42 -10.42 13.34 4.10
C LYS A 42 -9.91 12.96 2.71
N CYS A 43 -9.49 11.71 2.49
CA CYS A 43 -8.94 11.28 1.21
C CYS A 43 -10.06 11.23 0.15
N PRO A 44 -9.96 11.97 -0.97
CA PRO A 44 -11.03 11.99 -1.97
C PRO A 44 -11.37 10.60 -2.55
N ILE A 45 -10.42 9.66 -2.51
CA ILE A 45 -10.60 8.28 -2.99
C ILE A 45 -11.72 7.54 -2.25
N VAL A 46 -12.07 7.93 -1.02
CA VAL A 46 -13.12 7.26 -0.22
C VAL A 46 -14.50 7.35 -0.88
N HIS A 47 -14.68 8.30 -1.82
CA HIS A 47 -15.91 8.44 -2.59
C HIS A 47 -15.97 7.52 -3.82
N TYR A 48 -14.84 6.97 -4.26
CA TYR A 48 -14.71 6.21 -5.52
C TYR A 48 -14.06 4.83 -5.35
N GLY A 49 -13.59 4.52 -4.13
CA GLY A 49 -12.84 3.32 -3.83
C GLY A 49 -12.75 3.09 -2.32
N LYS A 50 -11.69 2.39 -1.90
CA LYS A 50 -11.45 2.04 -0.50
C LYS A 50 -10.13 2.65 -0.03
N CYS A 51 -10.07 3.01 1.25
CA CYS A 51 -8.85 3.44 1.92
C CYS A 51 -8.59 2.50 3.10
N GLU A 52 -7.42 1.87 3.13
CA GLU A 52 -6.96 1.02 4.24
C GLU A 52 -5.92 1.79 5.05
N VAL A 53 -6.12 1.86 6.37
CA VAL A 53 -5.18 2.49 7.30
C VAL A 53 -4.37 1.40 7.99
N ARG A 54 -3.04 1.44 7.82
CA ARG A 54 -2.11 0.48 8.41
C ARG A 54 -1.03 1.20 9.22
N PRO A 55 -0.80 0.84 10.49
CA PRO A 55 0.36 1.30 11.24
C PRO A 55 1.65 0.82 10.59
N ILE A 56 2.63 1.71 10.45
CA ILE A 56 3.99 1.34 10.03
C ILE A 56 4.79 0.95 11.26
N GLN A 57 5.41 -0.24 11.20
CA GLN A 57 6.37 -0.66 12.22
C GLN A 57 7.74 -0.10 11.87
N THR A 58 8.29 0.72 12.75
CA THR A 58 9.68 1.19 12.65
C THR A 58 10.57 0.23 13.43
N PHE A 59 11.52 -0.41 12.75
CA PHE A 59 12.60 -1.15 13.39
C PHE A 59 13.75 -0.16 13.62
N GLY A 60 14.10 0.05 14.90
CA GLY A 60 15.24 0.87 15.30
C GLY A 60 16.56 0.12 15.20
#